data_AF-A0A9D4LXY3-F1
#
_entry.id   AF-A0A9D4LXY3-F1
#
_cell.length_a   1.000
_cell.length_b   1.000
_cell.length_c   1.000
_cell.angle_alpha   90.00
_cell.angle_beta   90.00
_cell.angle_gamma   90.00
#
_symmetry.space_group_name_H-M   'P 1'
#
loop_
_entity.id
_entity.type
_entity.pdbx_description
1 polymer ?
#
loop_
_entity_poly.entity_id
_entity_poly.type
_entity_poly.pdbx_seq_one_letter_code
_entity_poly.pdbx_strand_id
1 'polypeptide(L)'
;MYNCRNTLKSNIRKRSLSHGFKYEVKATVNSNMFNSEHVLLGVRRAAKGSAGDVLSRLGPNVTIEQVMQKLDSTYGSIESRESIMRKFYIRQQQTGESVTAYAARLEERFQTAIHLKAMK
;
A
#
# COMPACT_ATOMS: atom_id res chain seq x y z
N MET A 1 -10.46 14.40 -23.71
CA MET A 1 -10.32 14.50 -22.24
C MET A 1 -10.34 13.09 -21.66
N TYR A 2 -9.17 12.53 -21.33
CA TYR A 2 -9.06 11.15 -20.88
C TYR A 2 -9.69 10.95 -19.50
N ASN A 3 -10.64 10.02 -19.46
CA ASN A 3 -11.60 9.82 -18.39
C ASN A 3 -10.97 8.99 -17.26
N CYS A 4 -10.21 9.67 -16.39
CA CYS A 4 -9.51 9.09 -15.23
C CYS A 4 -10.43 8.37 -14.22
N ARG A 5 -11.76 8.55 -14.35
CA ARG A 5 -12.77 7.90 -13.49
C ARG A 5 -12.94 6.40 -13.75
N ASN A 6 -12.64 5.92 -14.96
CA ASN A 6 -12.96 4.54 -15.33
C ASN A 6 -11.84 3.54 -15.01
N THR A 7 -10.58 3.98 -14.95
CA THR A 7 -9.43 3.13 -14.58
C THR A 7 -9.42 2.81 -13.08
N LEU A 8 -10.06 3.64 -12.25
CA LEU A 8 -10.12 3.45 -10.80
C LEU A 8 -11.20 2.45 -10.34
N LYS A 9 -12.25 2.21 -11.14
CA LYS A 9 -13.39 1.39 -10.70
C LYS A 9 -13.15 -0.12 -10.78
N SER A 10 -12.29 -0.60 -11.68
CA SER A 10 -12.13 -2.03 -11.93
C SER A 10 -11.13 -2.72 -10.98
N ASN A 11 -10.30 -1.99 -10.23
CA ASN A 11 -9.21 -2.57 -9.43
C ASN A 11 -9.41 -2.56 -7.90
N ILE A 12 -10.56 -2.09 -7.39
CA ILE A 12 -10.81 -1.86 -5.95
C ILE A 12 -11.79 -2.92 -5.38
N ARG A 13 -11.55 -4.21 -5.66
CA ARG A 13 -12.32 -5.30 -5.03
C ARG A 13 -11.57 -6.14 -4.01
N LYS A 14 -10.22 -6.08 -3.93
CA LYS A 14 -9.44 -6.80 -2.90
C LYS A 14 -8.11 -6.13 -2.53
N ARG A 15 -8.01 -4.79 -2.57
CA ARG A 15 -6.81 -4.14 -2.03
C ARG A 15 -6.95 -4.04 -0.52
N SER A 16 -6.26 -4.93 0.20
CA SER A 16 -5.67 -4.56 1.50
C SER A 16 -4.98 -3.20 1.33
N LEU A 17 -4.77 -2.45 2.41
CA LEU A 17 -3.95 -1.23 2.41
C LEU A 17 -2.51 -1.58 1.97
N SER A 18 -2.34 -1.72 0.67
CA SER A 18 -1.20 -2.32 -0.01
C SER A 18 -0.21 -1.23 -0.38
N HIS A 19 1.05 -1.62 -0.54
CA HIS A 19 2.12 -0.80 -1.11
C HIS A 19 1.66 0.03 -2.32
N GLY A 20 0.79 -0.53 -3.17
CA GLY A 20 0.24 0.15 -4.35
C GLY A 20 -0.63 1.37 -4.00
N PHE A 21 -1.45 1.30 -2.96
CA PHE A 21 -2.27 2.44 -2.53
C PHE A 21 -1.40 3.58 -1.99
N LYS A 22 -0.39 3.25 -1.16
CA LYS A 22 0.55 4.26 -0.64
C LYS A 22 1.32 4.95 -1.76
N TYR A 23 1.74 4.18 -2.76
CA TYR A 23 2.42 4.70 -3.93
C TYR A 23 1.54 5.67 -4.72
N GLU A 24 0.27 5.31 -5.00
CA GLU A 24 -0.68 6.16 -5.71
C GLU A 24 -0.91 7.50 -4.99
N VAL A 25 -1.09 7.46 -3.66
CA VAL A 25 -1.24 8.69 -2.85
C VAL A 25 0.02 9.54 -2.93
N LYS A 26 1.22 8.96 -2.72
CA LYS A 26 2.50 9.69 -2.82
C LYS A 26 2.72 10.29 -4.20
N ALA A 27 2.46 9.54 -5.27
CA ALA A 27 2.58 10.02 -6.64
C ALA A 27 1.63 11.20 -6.92
N THR A 28 0.40 11.15 -6.41
CA THR A 28 -0.60 12.23 -6.56
C THR A 28 -0.20 13.49 -5.81
N VAL A 29 0.38 13.34 -4.61
CA VAL A 29 0.90 14.47 -3.84
C VAL A 29 2.12 15.07 -4.55
N ASN A 30 3.05 14.23 -5.02
CA ASN A 30 4.27 14.67 -5.70
C ASN A 30 4.02 15.34 -7.05
N SER A 31 2.98 14.94 -7.78
CA SER A 31 2.64 15.56 -9.07
C SER A 31 2.08 16.97 -8.92
N ASN A 32 1.74 17.39 -7.70
CA ASN A 32 1.15 18.69 -7.37
C ASN A 32 -0.08 19.05 -8.23
N MET A 33 -0.75 18.04 -8.79
CA MET A 33 -1.90 18.22 -9.69
C MET A 33 -3.20 18.54 -8.94
N PHE A 34 -3.24 18.26 -7.64
CA PHE A 34 -4.43 18.39 -6.82
C PHE A 34 -4.10 19.00 -5.47
N ASN A 35 -4.95 19.88 -4.98
CA ASN A 35 -4.87 20.39 -3.60
C ASN A 35 -4.99 19.24 -2.59
N SER A 36 -4.38 19.43 -1.42
CA SER A 36 -4.39 18.46 -0.30
C SER A 36 -5.80 17.97 0.04
N GLU A 37 -6.79 18.87 0.03
CA GLU A 37 -8.21 18.54 0.29
C GLU A 37 -8.79 17.54 -0.72
N HIS A 38 -8.46 17.70 -2.00
CA HIS A 38 -8.93 16.79 -3.04
C HIS A 38 -8.31 15.40 -2.89
N VAL A 39 -7.04 15.33 -2.51
CA VAL A 39 -6.34 14.06 -2.25
C VAL A 39 -6.92 13.39 -1.00
N LEU A 40 -7.15 14.14 0.09
CA LEU A 40 -7.79 13.63 1.32
C LEU A 40 -9.19 13.09 1.06
N LEU A 41 -9.99 13.80 0.27
CA LEU A 41 -11.31 13.33 -0.14
C LEU A 41 -11.22 12.02 -0.95
N GLY A 42 -10.24 11.93 -1.87
CA GLY A 42 -9.95 10.72 -2.62
C GLY A 42 -9.60 9.54 -1.71
N VAL A 43 -8.71 9.76 -0.74
CA VAL A 43 -8.30 8.77 0.25
C VAL A 43 -9.47 8.30 1.11
N ARG A 44 -10.30 9.22 1.63
CA ARG A 44 -11.50 8.87 2.41
C ARG A 44 -12.52 8.06 1.61
N ARG A 45 -12.68 8.35 0.31
CA ARG A 45 -13.57 7.58 -0.58
C ARG A 45 -13.01 6.21 -0.96
N ALA A 46 -11.68 6.10 -1.05
CA ALA A 46 -11.00 4.84 -1.34
C ALA A 46 -11.00 3.91 -0.12
N ALA A 47 -10.88 4.45 1.09
CA ALA A 47 -10.99 3.71 2.34
C ALA A 47 -12.45 3.26 2.55
N LYS A 48 -12.66 1.94 2.63
CA LYS A 48 -13.96 1.33 2.88
C LYS A 48 -13.93 0.46 4.13
N GLY A 49 -15.10 0.25 4.74
CA GLY A 49 -15.26 -0.57 5.94
C GLY A 49 -14.46 -0.01 7.11
N SER A 50 -13.81 -0.89 7.87
CA SER A 50 -13.10 -0.51 9.10
C SER A 50 -12.03 0.58 8.89
N ALA A 51 -11.38 0.63 7.73
CA ALA A 51 -10.41 1.68 7.41
C ALA A 51 -11.09 3.05 7.30
N GLY A 52 -12.28 3.11 6.70
CA GLY A 52 -13.09 4.33 6.62
C GLY A 52 -13.56 4.80 8.00
N ASP A 53 -13.91 3.87 8.90
CA ASP A 53 -14.29 4.20 10.27
C ASP A 53 -13.12 4.78 11.06
N VAL A 54 -11.91 4.22 10.88
CA VAL A 54 -10.67 4.76 11.49
C VAL A 54 -10.41 6.19 11.01
N LEU A 55 -10.57 6.46 9.71
CA LEU A 55 -10.38 7.80 9.16
C LEU A 55 -11.46 8.79 9.60
N SER A 56 -12.70 8.34 9.73
CA SER A 56 -13.80 9.17 10.24
C SER A 56 -13.54 9.64 11.68
N ARG A 57 -12.93 8.79 12.51
CA ARG A 57 -12.56 9.12 13.90
C ARG A 57 -11.43 10.14 14.03
N LEU A 58 -10.61 10.32 12.99
CA LEU A 58 -9.53 11.32 13.01
C LEU A 58 -10.06 12.76 12.86
N GLY A 59 -11.29 12.93 12.37
CA GLY A 59 -11.91 14.24 12.18
C GLY A 59 -11.62 14.90 10.81
N PRO A 60 -12.21 16.07 10.56
CA PRO A 60 -12.18 16.72 9.25
C PRO A 60 -10.82 17.36 8.92
N ASN A 61 -10.12 17.91 9.91
CA ASN A 61 -8.92 18.75 9.75
C ASN A 61 -7.61 17.95 9.87
N VAL A 62 -7.50 16.84 9.16
CA VAL A 62 -6.30 15.98 9.20
C VAL A 62 -5.48 16.09 7.94
N THR A 63 -4.16 16.04 8.08
CA THR A 63 -3.24 16.05 6.94
C THR A 63 -3.12 14.67 6.31
N ILE A 64 -2.66 14.63 5.06
CA ILE A 64 -2.43 13.37 4.33
C ILE A 64 -1.44 12.49 5.08
N GLU A 65 -0.39 13.10 5.65
CA GLU A 65 0.64 12.40 6.42
C GLU A 65 0.06 11.71 7.66
N GLN A 66 -0.78 12.42 8.42
CA GLN A 66 -1.45 11.85 9.61
C GLN A 66 -2.37 10.68 9.25
N VAL A 67 -3.10 10.82 8.14
CA VAL A 67 -3.95 9.75 7.61
C VAL A 67 -3.12 8.54 7.24
N MET A 68 -2.02 8.72 6.49
CA MET A 68 -1.14 7.63 6.10
C MET A 68 -0.46 6.97 7.30
N GLN A 69 0.00 7.75 8.28
CA GLN A 69 0.57 7.23 9.52
C GLN A 69 -0.44 6.42 10.33
N LYS A 70 -1.70 6.87 10.42
CA LYS A 70 -2.74 6.13 11.14
C LYS A 70 -3.08 4.81 10.44
N LEU A 71 -3.16 4.83 9.12
CA LEU A 71 -3.37 3.62 8.32
C LEU A 71 -2.22 2.64 8.50
N ASP A 72 -0.98 3.13 8.52
CA ASP A 72 0.21 2.30 8.74
C ASP A 72 0.28 1.74 10.15
N SER A 73 -0.10 2.51 11.16
CA SER A 73 -0.17 2.02 12.54
C SER A 73 -1.27 0.98 12.75
N THR A 74 -2.38 1.06 12.01
CA THR A 74 -3.54 0.18 12.21
C THR A 74 -3.49 -1.07 11.33
N TYR A 75 -2.97 -0.94 10.11
CA TYR A 75 -2.97 -1.97 9.08
C TYR A 75 -1.58 -2.28 8.51
N GLY A 76 -0.52 -1.65 9.03
CA GLY A 76 0.84 -1.95 8.62
C GLY A 76 1.26 -3.37 8.96
N SER A 77 2.19 -3.90 8.17
CA SER A 77 2.78 -5.22 8.42
C SER A 77 3.65 -5.16 9.67
N ILE A 78 3.27 -5.87 10.74
CA ILE A 78 4.08 -6.08 11.94
C ILE A 78 5.07 -7.23 11.69
N GLU A 79 5.76 -7.21 10.55
CA GLU A 79 6.76 -8.23 10.25
C GLU A 79 8.12 -7.81 10.85
N SER A 80 8.65 -8.63 11.76
CA SER A 80 10.02 -8.47 12.26
C SER A 80 11.05 -8.85 11.20
N ARG A 81 12.29 -8.40 11.36
CA ARG A 81 13.40 -8.74 10.44
C ARG A 81 13.56 -10.25 10.30
N GLU A 82 13.47 -10.97 11.42
CA GLU A 82 13.61 -12.42 11.50
C GLU A 82 12.46 -13.13 10.78
N SER A 83 11.23 -12.62 10.92
CA SER A 83 10.05 -13.15 10.23
C SER A 83 10.17 -13.02 8.71
N ILE A 84 10.65 -11.86 8.24
CA ILE A 84 10.86 -11.63 6.80
C ILE A 84 11.98 -12.51 6.26
N MET A 85 13.13 -12.57 6.94
CA MET A 85 14.27 -13.38 6.51
C MET A 85 13.92 -14.87 6.48
N ARG A 86 13.19 -15.36 7.49
CA ARG A 86 12.69 -16.73 7.51
C ARG A 86 11.79 -17.01 6.30
N LYS A 87 10.82 -16.12 6.03
CA LYS A 87 9.92 -16.25 4.87
C LYS A 87 10.67 -16.18 3.54
N PHE A 88 11.73 -15.40 3.46
CA PHE A 88 12.59 -15.31 2.28
C PHE A 88 13.35 -16.62 2.03
N TYR A 89 13.99 -17.20 3.04
CA TYR A 89 14.77 -18.43 2.87
C TYR A 89 13.94 -19.70 2.66
N ILE A 90 12.71 -19.76 3.21
CA ILE A 90 11.84 -20.93 3.06
C ILE A 90 11.08 -20.93 1.72
N ARG A 91 11.09 -19.81 0.98
CA ARG A 91 10.40 -19.70 -0.32
C ARG A 91 11.02 -20.67 -1.33
N GLN A 92 10.14 -21.41 -2.00
CA GLN A 92 10.47 -22.26 -3.14
C GLN A 92 9.49 -21.98 -4.27
N GLN A 93 9.91 -22.26 -5.50
CA GLN A 93 9.06 -22.19 -6.69
C GLN A 93 7.95 -23.24 -6.58
N GLN A 94 6.70 -22.84 -6.81
CA GLN A 94 5.57 -23.77 -6.75
C GLN A 94 5.45 -24.59 -8.03
N THR A 95 4.87 -25.79 -7.94
CA THR A 95 4.59 -26.62 -9.11
C THR A 95 3.64 -25.89 -10.06
N GLY A 96 4.07 -25.68 -11.30
CA GLY A 96 3.31 -24.95 -12.32
C GLY A 96 3.49 -23.42 -12.31
N GLU A 97 4.32 -22.88 -11.41
CA GLU A 97 4.67 -21.46 -11.40
C GLU A 97 5.80 -21.18 -12.40
N SER A 98 5.70 -20.09 -13.18
CA SER A 98 6.80 -19.67 -14.05
C SER A 98 7.98 -19.12 -13.25
N VAL A 99 9.20 -19.26 -13.78
CA VAL A 99 10.41 -18.72 -13.15
C VAL A 99 10.30 -17.20 -12.94
N THR A 100 9.67 -16.49 -13.87
CA THR A 100 9.44 -15.03 -13.76
C THR A 100 8.47 -14.66 -12.64
N ALA A 101 7.39 -15.44 -12.46
CA ALA A 101 6.45 -15.22 -11.36
C ALA A 101 7.09 -15.52 -10.01
N TYR A 102 7.90 -16.58 -9.94
CA TYR A 102 8.68 -16.89 -8.74
C TYR A 102 9.70 -15.78 -8.42
N ALA A 103 10.45 -15.31 -9.41
CA ALA A 103 11.41 -14.23 -9.26
C ALA A 103 10.74 -12.94 -8.76
N ALA A 104 9.60 -12.54 -9.35
CA ALA A 104 8.88 -11.35 -8.93
C ALA A 104 8.41 -11.43 -7.46
N ARG A 105 7.92 -12.60 -7.01
CA ARG A 105 7.53 -12.83 -5.61
C ARG A 105 8.73 -12.83 -4.67
N LEU A 106 9.87 -13.35 -5.10
CA LEU A 106 11.10 -13.35 -4.32
C LEU A 106 11.65 -11.92 -4.18
N GLU A 107 11.61 -11.14 -5.27
CA GLU A 107 12.02 -9.74 -5.31
C GLU A 107 11.17 -8.85 -4.39
N GLU A 108 9.85 -9.04 -4.36
CA GLU A 108 8.95 -8.32 -3.43
C GLU A 108 9.40 -8.51 -1.96
N ARG A 109 9.80 -9.73 -1.60
CA ARG A 109 10.28 -10.03 -0.24
C ARG A 109 11.68 -9.50 0.02
N PHE A 110 12.54 -9.53 -0.98
CA PHE A 110 13.86 -8.94 -0.92
C PHE A 110 13.80 -7.43 -0.69
N GLN A 111 12.96 -6.70 -1.45
CA GLN A 111 12.74 -5.27 -1.26
C GLN A 111 12.20 -4.93 0.13
N THR A 112 11.28 -5.75 0.65
CA THR A 112 10.75 -5.56 2.01
C THR A 112 11.84 -5.74 3.07
N ALA A 113 12.73 -6.73 2.89
CA ALA A 113 13.86 -6.96 3.79
C ALA A 113 14.90 -5.82 3.76
N ILE A 114 15.18 -5.26 2.58
CA ILE A 114 16.01 -4.06 2.44
C ILE A 114 15.37 -2.88 3.19
N HIS A 115 14.06 -2.67 3.00
CA HIS A 115 13.34 -1.57 3.65
C HIS A 115 13.40 -1.65 5.18
N LEU A 116 13.32 -2.86 5.74
CA LEU A 116 13.48 -3.10 7.19
C LEU A 116 14.95 -3.12 7.67
N LYS A 117 15.91 -2.88 6.79
CA LYS A 117 17.35 -3.00 7.06
C LYS A 117 17.75 -4.37 7.61
N ALA A 118 17.06 -5.41 7.17
CA ALA A 118 17.37 -6.80 7.51
C ALA A 118 18.50 -7.36 6.64
N MET A 119 18.66 -6.83 5.42
CA MET A 119 19.76 -7.10 4.49
C MET A 119 20.41 -5.79 4.05
N LYS A 120 21.71 -5.82 3.76
CA LYS A 120 22.51 -4.68 3.29
C LYS A 120 22.77 -4.81 1.79
#